data_AF-A0A5T2GVP7-F1
#
_entry.id   AF-A0A5T2GVP7-F1
#
_cell.length_a   1.000
_cell.length_b   1.000
_cell.length_c   1.000
_cell.angle_alpha   90.00
_cell.angle_beta   90.00
_cell.angle_gamma   90.00
#
_symmetry.space_group_name_H-M   'P 1'
#
loop_
_entity.id
_entity.type
_entity.pdbx_description
1 polymer ?
#
loop_
_entity_poly.entity_id
_entity_poly.type
_entity_poly.pdbx_seq_one_letter_code
_entity_poly.pdbx_strand_id
1 'polypeptide(L)' 'RIQHQEFERRLLAMTQERKIRLAQATGLVEQQTLQKEVEIYEGRLARCRHALEKIENVLARLTR' A
#
# COMPACT_ATOMS: atom_id res chain seq x y z
N ARG A 1 -6.49 -11.10 13.14
CA ARG A 1 -5.19 -10.43 12.90
C ARG A 1 -4.52 -10.84 11.56
N ILE A 2 -4.56 -12.11 11.14
CA ILE A 2 -3.88 -12.61 9.92
C ILE A 2 -4.41 -11.99 8.61
N GLN A 3 -5.74 -11.82 8.46
CA GLN A 3 -6.33 -11.32 7.21
C GLN A 3 -5.88 -9.90 6.81
N HIS A 4 -5.64 -9.01 7.78
CA HIS A 4 -5.16 -7.66 7.50
C HIS A 4 -3.71 -7.65 7.02
N GLN A 5 -2.87 -8.53 7.57
CA GLN A 5 -1.48 -8.66 7.16
C GLN A 5 -1.36 -9.21 5.73
N GLU A 6 -2.25 -10.13 5.32
CA GLU A 6 -2.27 -10.64 3.95
C GLU A 6 -2.70 -9.58 2.95
N PHE A 7 -3.70 -8.76 3.28
CA PHE A 7 -4.12 -7.65 2.43
C PHE A 7 -3.00 -6.61 2.26
N GLU A 8 -2.33 -6.22 3.36
CA GLU A 8 -1.20 -5.29 3.30
C GLU A 8 -0.04 -5.85 2.47
N ARG A 9 0.31 -7.13 2.69
CA ARG A 9 1.34 -7.82 1.92
C ARG A 9 1.01 -7.86 0.42
N ARG A 10 -0.24 -8.17 0.07
CA ARG A 10 -0.69 -8.18 -1.33
C ARG A 10 -0.62 -6.78 -1.95
N LEU A 11 -1.05 -5.75 -1.21
CA LEU A 11 -1.01 -4.37 -1.69
C LEU A 11 0.44 -3.89 -1.89
N LEU A 12 1.35 -4.27 -0.98
CA LEU A 12 2.77 -3.95 -1.08
C LEU A 12 3.43 -4.67 -2.27
N ALA A 13 3.15 -5.96 -2.46
CA ALA A 13 3.60 -6.71 -3.62
C ALA A 13 3.10 -6.10 -4.93
N MET A 14 1.82 -5.71 -4.99
CA MET A 14 1.26 -5.02 -6.15
C MET A 14 1.98 -3.71 -6.42
N THR A 15 2.20 -2.88 -5.39
CA THR A 15 2.91 -1.59 -5.52
C THR A 15 4.32 -1.81 -6.05
N GLN A 16 5.05 -2.78 -5.50
CA GLN A 16 6.41 -3.11 -5.92
C GLN A 16 6.46 -3.58 -7.38
N GLU A 17 5.51 -4.41 -7.80
CA GLU A 17 5.39 -4.83 -9.19
C GLU A 17 5.21 -3.64 -10.15
N ARG A 18 4.36 -2.66 -9.81
CA ARG A 18 4.15 -1.47 -10.65
C ARG A 18 5.39 -0.58 -10.68
N LYS A 19 6.13 -0.46 -9.58
CA LYS A 19 7.42 0.25 -9.54
C LYS A 19 8.48 -0.40 -10.42
N ILE A 20 8.56 -1.74 -10.43
CA ILE A 20 9.48 -2.47 -11.31
C ILE A 20 9.11 -2.23 -12.78
N ARG A 21 7.82 -2.33 -13.12
CA ARG A 21 7.34 -2.03 -14.48
C ARG A 21 7.62 -0.58 -14.86
N LEU A 22 7.41 0.38 -13.96
CA LEU A 22 7.71 1.80 -14.18
C LEU A 22 9.20 2.02 -14.51
N ALA A 23 10.09 1.34 -13.80
CA ALA A 23 11.53 1.43 -14.04
C ALA A 23 11.97 0.85 -15.40
N GLN A 24 11.18 -0.08 -15.96
CA GLN A 24 11.44 -0.71 -17.26
C GLN A 24 10.69 -0.03 -18.41
N ALA A 25 9.64 0.74 -18.11
CA ALA A 25 8.84 1.44 -19.11
C ALA A 25 9.69 2.51 -19.80
N THR A 26 9.68 2.51 -21.14
CA THR A 26 10.41 3.49 -21.96
C THR A 26 9.48 4.55 -22.54
N GLY A 27 8.16 4.28 -22.57
CA GLY A 27 7.16 5.21 -23.08
C GLY A 27 6.71 6.22 -22.02
N LEU A 28 6.71 7.51 -22.36
CA LEU A 28 6.30 8.58 -21.45
C LEU A 28 4.85 8.42 -20.93
N VAL A 29 3.92 8.01 -21.79
CA VAL A 29 2.51 7.80 -21.41
C VAL A 29 2.37 6.62 -20.45
N GLU A 30 3.10 5.53 -20.71
CA GLU A 30 3.13 4.36 -19.85
C GLU A 30 3.74 4.69 -18.49
N GLN A 31 4.88 5.41 -18.47
CA GLN A 31 5.49 5.89 -17.24
C GLN A 31 4.54 6.76 -16.42
N GLN A 32 3.88 7.74 -17.03
CA GLN A 32 2.91 8.60 -16.33
C GLN A 32 1.72 7.80 -15.76
N THR A 33 1.26 6.79 -16.49
CA THR A 33 0.16 5.93 -16.04
C THR A 33 0.58 5.09 -14.84
N LEU A 34 1.73 4.42 -14.94
CA LEU A 34 2.30 3.62 -13.86
C LEU A 34 2.64 4.46 -12.62
N GLN A 35 3.13 5.69 -12.80
CA GLN A 35 3.40 6.62 -11.71
C GLN A 35 2.12 6.93 -10.92
N LYS A 36 1.03 7.29 -11.61
CA LYS A 36 -0.27 7.54 -10.98
C LYS A 36 -0.80 6.30 -10.26
N GLU A 37 -0.66 5.13 -10.85
CA GLU A 37 -1.05 3.88 -10.20
C GLU A 37 -0.26 3.64 -8.91
N VAL A 38 1.06 3.84 -8.93
CA VAL A 38 1.92 3.70 -7.75
C VAL A 38 1.47 4.66 -6.65
N GLU A 39 1.24 5.94 -6.95
CA GLU A 39 0.76 6.94 -5.98
C GLU A 39 -0.59 6.54 -5.36
N ILE A 40 -1.52 6.03 -6.16
CA ILE A 40 -2.81 5.54 -5.68
C ILE A 40 -2.62 4.36 -4.72
N TYR A 41 -1.76 3.40 -5.06
CA TYR A 41 -1.49 2.23 -4.21
C TYR A 41 -0.79 2.63 -2.90
N GLU A 42 0.18 3.53 -2.95
CA GLU A 42 0.85 4.05 -1.76
C GLU A 42 -0.11 4.82 -0.84
N GLY A 43 -0.98 5.66 -1.40
CA GLY A 43 -2.00 6.37 -0.64
C GLY A 43 -3.00 5.42 0.03
N ARG A 44 -3.37 4.31 -0.64
CA ARG A 44 -4.20 3.26 -0.04
C ARG A 44 -3.47 2.54 1.10
N LEU A 45 -2.19 2.21 0.91
CA LEU A 45 -1.37 1.53 1.90
C LEU A 45 -1.22 2.37 3.17
N ALA A 46 -0.94 3.67 3.02
CA ALA A 46 -0.84 4.60 4.13
C ALA A 46 -2.13 4.66 4.95
N ARG A 47 -3.29 4.76 4.29
CA ARG A 47 -4.60 4.75 4.97
C ARG A 47 -4.87 3.44 5.72
N CYS A 48 -4.53 2.29 5.11
CA CYS A 48 -4.68 0.99 5.78
C CYS A 48 -3.82 0.90 7.04
N ARG A 49 -2.56 1.31 6.97
CA ARG A 49 -1.64 1.32 8.12
C ARG A 49 -2.15 2.23 9.24
N HIS A 50 -2.58 3.44 8.91
CA HIS A 50 -3.10 4.37 9.89
C HIS A 50 -4.38 3.86 10.58
N ALA A 51 -5.28 3.22 9.83
CA ALA A 51 -6.47 2.60 10.40
C ALA A 51 -6.12 1.45 11.36
N LEU A 52 -5.15 0.60 11.01
CA LEU A 52 -4.67 -0.48 11.86
C LEU A 52 -4.05 0.05 13.15
N GLU A 53 -3.16 1.04 13.04
CA GLU A 53 -2.55 1.71 14.19
C GLU A 53 -3.61 2.28 15.14
N LYS A 54 -4.65 2.93 14.60
CA LYS A 54 -5.76 3.45 15.41
C LYS A 54 -6.50 2.34 16.17
N ILE A 55 -6.75 1.20 15.52
CA ILE A 55 -7.39 0.04 16.15
C ILE A 55 -6.50 -0.54 17.26
N GLU A 56 -5.21 -0.71 16.98
CA GLU A 56 -4.24 -1.25 17.94
C GLU A 56 -4.10 -0.34 19.16
N ASN A 57 -4.08 0.98 18.97
CA ASN A 57 -4.07 1.96 20.06
C ASN A 57 -5.32 1.89 20.95
N VAL A 58 -6.51 1.71 20.35
CA VAL A 58 -7.75 1.53 21.11
C VAL A 58 -7.71 0.24 21.92
N LEU A 59 -7.26 -0.87 21.32
CA LEU A 59 -7.11 -2.16 22.02
C LEU A 59 -6.11 -2.05 23.17
N ALA A 60 -4.95 -1.45 22.94
CA ALA A 60 -3.92 -1.25 23.97
C ALA A 60 -4.45 -0.44 25.17
N ARG A 61 -5.33 0.54 24.94
CA ARG A 61 -5.96 1.32 26.01
C ARG A 61 -7.01 0.53 26.80
N LEU A 62 -7.73 -0.39 26.16
CA LEU A 62 -8.78 -1.21 26.80
C LEU A 62 -8.21 -2.42 27.56
N THR A 63 -7.00 -2.85 27.23
CA THR A 63 -6.34 -4.02 27.83
C THR A 63 -5.34 -3.64 28.93
N ARG A 64 -5.27 -2.33 29.26
CA ARG A 64 -4.50 -1.78 30.38
C ARG A 64 -5.46 -1.44 31.51
#